data_AF-A0A954JZA8-F1
#
_entry.id   AF-A0A954JZA8-F1
#
_cell.length_a   1.000
_cell.length_b   1.000
_cell.length_c   1.000
_cell.angle_alpha   90.00
_cell.angle_beta   90.00
_cell.angle_gamma   90.00
#
_symmetry.space_group_name_H-M   'P 1'
#
loop_
_entity.id
_entity.type
_entity.pdbx_description
1 polymer ?
#
loop_
_entity_poly.entity_id
_entity_poly.type
_entity_poly.pdbx_seq_one_letter_code
_entity_poly.pdbx_strand_id
1 'polypeptide(L)'
;VTAVIWKNRSREGSFYYKVEFVLSFKKPNGDWEDKKSYSVNDLLMLQKVADLAFDWIYEQKEAEKAVDRDAESECEFDDDSEE
;
A
#
# COMPACT_ATOMS: atom_id res chain seq x y z
N VAL A 1 -6.03 12.32 10.09
CA VAL A 1 -4.88 12.04 9.21
C VAL A 1 -5.23 10.81 8.41
N THR A 2 -4.93 10.84 7.11
CA THR A 2 -5.23 9.77 6.17
C THR A 2 -3.95 9.41 5.42
N ALA A 3 -3.77 8.14 5.09
CA ALA A 3 -2.70 7.67 4.21
C ALA A 3 -3.26 7.36 2.81
N VAL A 4 -2.58 7.84 1.78
CA VAL A 4 -2.80 7.49 0.38
C VAL A 4 -1.64 6.62 -0.06
N ILE A 5 -1.94 5.39 -0.49
CA ILE A 5 -0.94 4.41 -0.87
C ILE A 5 -0.96 4.24 -2.39
N TRP A 6 0.20 4.42 -3.00
CA TRP A 6 0.41 4.34 -4.45
C TRP A 6 1.23 3.10 -4.79
N LYS A 7 0.65 2.16 -5.55
CA LYS A 7 1.37 1.05 -6.16
C LYS A 7 1.96 1.50 -7.50
N ASN A 8 3.28 1.44 -7.62
CA ASN A 8 4.02 1.87 -8.80
C ASN A 8 4.80 0.71 -9.40
N ARG A 9 5.10 0.77 -10.70
CA ARG A 9 5.98 -0.18 -11.40
C ARG A 9 7.31 0.49 -11.70
N SER A 10 8.41 -0.18 -11.34
CA SER A 10 9.76 0.27 -11.69
C SER A 10 10.04 0.03 -13.18
N ARG A 11 11.07 0.69 -13.71
CA ARG A 11 11.52 0.46 -15.09
C ARG A 11 12.02 -0.97 -15.31
N GLU A 12 12.50 -1.61 -14.26
CA GLU A 12 12.98 -3.01 -14.24
C GLU A 12 11.84 -4.01 -14.03
N GLY A 13 10.59 -3.55 -13.89
CA GLY A 13 9.40 -4.39 -13.82
C GLY A 13 8.89 -4.67 -12.41
N SER A 14 9.70 -4.44 -11.37
CA SER A 14 9.31 -4.67 -9.96
C SER A 14 8.28 -3.66 -9.46
N PHE A 15 7.34 -4.07 -8.62
CA PHE A 15 6.41 -3.17 -7.97
C PHE A 15 7.01 -2.55 -6.70
N TYR A 16 6.68 -1.29 -6.44
CA TYR A 16 7.01 -0.61 -5.18
C TYR A 16 5.87 0.30 -4.73
N TYR A 17 5.76 0.48 -3.42
CA TYR A 17 4.72 1.28 -2.79
C TYR A 17 5.28 2.63 -2.34
N LYS A 18 4.51 3.70 -2.53
CA LYS A 18 4.75 5.02 -1.93
C LYS A 18 3.55 5.42 -1.09
N VAL A 19 3.80 6.12 0.01
CA VAL A 19 2.73 6.57 0.92
C VAL A 19 2.79 8.09 1.05
N GLU A 20 1.65 8.72 0.94
CA GLU A 20 1.46 10.14 1.22
C GLU A 20 0.47 10.29 2.38
N PHE A 21 0.82 11.14 3.36
CA PHE A 21 -0.06 11.42 4.48
C PHE A 21 -0.69 12.81 4.31
N VAL A 22 -1.98 12.89 4.62
CA VAL A 22 -2.77 14.11 4.51
C VAL A 22 -3.58 14.34 5.79
N LEU A 23 -3.62 15.59 6.25
CA LEU A 23 -4.50 16.03 7.32
C LEU A 23 -5.61 16.92 6.74
N SER A 24 -6.82 16.39 6.69
CA SER A 24 -8.01 17.15 6.29
C SER A 24 -8.59 17.89 7.48
N PHE A 25 -8.97 19.15 7.29
CA PHE A 25 -9.63 19.97 8.29
C PHE A 25 -10.73 20.81 7.65
N LYS A 26 -11.72 21.18 8.47
CA LYS A 26 -12.84 22.01 8.04
C LYS A 26 -12.51 23.49 8.26
N LYS A 27 -12.63 24.28 7.21
CA LYS A 27 -12.48 25.74 7.25
C LYS A 27 -13.70 26.40 7.89
N PRO A 28 -13.57 27.66 8.37
CA PRO A 28 -14.70 28.42 8.91
C PRO A 28 -15.85 28.62 7.92
N ASN A 29 -15.57 28.66 6.61
CA ASN A 29 -16.58 28.79 5.56
C ASN A 29 -17.34 27.47 5.26
N GLY A 30 -16.97 26.37 5.92
CA GLY A 30 -17.60 25.06 5.75
C GLY A 30 -16.87 24.11 4.80
N ASP A 31 -15.90 24.59 4.03
CA ASP A 31 -15.15 23.78 3.07
C ASP A 31 -14.12 22.90 3.78
N TRP A 32 -13.76 21.78 3.13
CA TRP A 32 -12.65 20.94 3.57
C TRP A 32 -11.37 21.34 2.84
N GLU A 33 -10.26 21.33 3.55
CA GLU A 33 -8.92 21.49 2.97
C GLU A 33 -7.95 20.49 3.57
N ASP A 34 -6.98 20.12 2.74
CA ASP A 34 -5.93 19.18 3.03
C ASP A 34 -4.61 19.92 3.27
N LYS A 35 -3.86 19.50 4.29
CA LYS A 35 -2.50 20.00 4.53
C LYS A 35 -1.52 18.85 4.79
N LYS A 36 -0.24 19.13 4.54
CA LYS A 36 0.90 18.21 4.75
C LYS A 36 1.79 18.62 5.93
N SER A 37 1.31 19.55 6.75
CA SER A 37 2.01 20.04 7.94
C SER A 37 1.31 19.57 9.21
N TYR A 38 2.08 19.04 10.15
CA TYR A 38 1.59 18.38 11.36
C TYR A 38 2.04 19.13 12.60
N SER A 39 1.12 19.35 13.53
CA SER A 39 1.43 19.83 14.87
C SER A 39 1.85 18.67 15.78
N VAL A 40 2.38 18.97 16.97
CA VAL A 40 2.72 17.96 17.98
C VAL A 40 1.52 17.04 18.29
N ASN A 41 0.31 17.58 18.30
CA ASN A 41 -0.91 16.82 18.57
C ASN A 41 -1.28 15.85 17.43
N ASP A 42 -0.83 16.12 16.21
CA ASP A 42 -1.11 15.27 15.05
C ASP A 42 -0.12 14.10 14.93
N LEU A 43 1.02 14.16 15.62
CA LEU A 43 2.12 13.19 15.46
C LEU A 43 1.74 11.78 15.89
N LEU A 44 1.02 11.61 17.00
CA LEU A 44 0.57 10.28 17.44
C LEU A 44 -0.44 9.66 16.47
N MET A 45 -1.32 10.49 15.89
CA MET A 45 -2.26 10.02 14.89
C MET A 45 -1.55 9.68 13.57
N LEU A 46 -0.58 10.50 13.16
CA LEU A 46 0.27 10.22 12.00
C LEU A 46 1.04 8.90 12.18
N GLN A 47 1.64 8.69 13.35
CA GLN A 47 2.32 7.42 13.68
C GLN A 47 1.37 6.25 13.51
N LYS A 48 0.18 6.30 14.14
CA LYS A 48 -0.75 5.17 14.07
C LYS A 48 -1.22 4.89 12.64
N VAL A 49 -1.43 5.92 11.83
CA VAL A 49 -1.79 5.78 10.42
C VAL A 49 -0.63 5.24 9.59
N ALA A 50 0.62 5.59 9.92
CA ALA A 50 1.81 5.03 9.29
C ALA A 50 1.97 3.54 9.61
N ASP A 51 1.73 3.13 10.86
CA ASP A 51 1.75 1.72 11.26
C ASP A 51 0.71 0.92 10.46
N LEU A 52 -0.53 1.42 10.36
CA LEU A 52 -1.59 0.77 9.58
C LEU A 52 -1.26 0.68 8.08
N ALA A 53 -0.64 1.72 7.51
CA ALA A 53 -0.21 1.70 6.12
C ALA A 53 0.92 0.69 5.90
N PHE A 54 1.84 0.55 6.87
CA PHE A 54 2.90 -0.44 6.84
C PHE A 54 2.32 -1.87 6.84
N ASP A 55 1.43 -2.17 7.80
CA ASP A 55 0.80 -3.47 7.93
C ASP A 55 0.09 -3.87 6.62
N TRP A 56 -0.72 -2.95 6.08
CA TRP A 56 -1.43 -3.18 4.82
C TRP A 56 -0.49 -3.43 3.64
N ILE A 57 0.58 -2.63 3.48
CA ILE A 57 1.55 -2.82 2.39
C ILE A 57 2.25 -4.18 2.52
N TYR A 58 2.57 -4.60 3.74
CA TYR A 58 3.21 -5.88 3.98
C TYR A 58 2.29 -7.04 3.59
N GLU A 59 1.02 -6.99 4.01
CA GLU A 59 0.00 -7.96 3.62
C GLU A 59 -0.16 -8.04 2.09
N GLN A 60 -0.22 -6.91 1.39
CA GLN A 60 -0.31 -6.91 -0.09
C GLN A 60 0.91 -7.59 -0.73
N LYS A 61 2.12 -7.35 -0.21
CA LYS A 61 3.34 -7.98 -0.75
C LYS A 61 3.37 -9.49 -0.53
N GLU A 62 2.90 -9.98 0.62
CA GLU A 62 2.85 -11.41 0.88
C GLU A 62 1.77 -12.10 0.04
N ALA A 63 0.62 -11.45 -0.16
CA ALA A 63 -0.41 -11.93 -1.07
C ALA A 63 0.08 -12.04 -2.52
N GLU A 64 0.82 -11.03 -3.02
CA GLU A 64 1.40 -11.05 -4.37
C GLU A 64 2.37 -12.23 -4.56
N LYS A 65 3.26 -12.49 -3.59
CA LYS A 65 4.18 -13.64 -3.64
C LYS A 65 3.46 -14.99 -3.64
N ALA A 66 2.33 -15.10 -2.93
CA ALA A 66 1.55 -16.32 -2.91
C ALA A 66 0.95 -16.61 -4.30
N VAL A 67 0.41 -15.57 -4.96
CA VAL A 67 -0.12 -15.70 -6.34
C VAL A 67 0.97 -16.11 -7.32
N ASP A 68 2.16 -15.50 -7.25
CA ASP A 68 3.27 -15.87 -8.14
C ASP A 68 3.70 -17.34 -7.93
N ARG A 69 3.72 -17.81 -6.68
CA ARG A 69 4.05 -19.22 -6.36
C ARG A 69 3.00 -20.21 -6.87
N ASP A 70 1.72 -19.89 -6.72
CA ASP A 70 0.64 -20.77 -7.14
C ASP A 70 0.60 -20.87 -8.68
N ALA A 71 0.84 -19.76 -9.39
CA ALA A 71 0.96 -19.75 -10.85
C ALA A 71 2.12 -20.60 -11.39
N GLU A 72 3.26 -20.64 -10.68
CA GLU A 72 4.38 -21.52 -11.04
C GLU A 72 4.04 -23.00 -10.81
N SER A 73 3.28 -23.33 -9.76
CA SER A 73 2.90 -24.72 -9.44
C SER A 73 1.90 -25.35 -10.42
N GLU A 74 1.05 -24.53 -11.04
CA GLU A 74 0.06 -25.00 -12.04
C GLU A 74 0.69 -25.31 -13.41
N CYS A 75 1.84 -24.71 -13.74
CA CYS A 75 2.51 -24.93 -15.02
C CYS A 75 3.39 -26.20 -15.04
N GLU A 76 3.72 -26.76 -13.87
CA GLU A 76 4.62 -27.91 -13.73
C GLU A 76 3.89 -29.27 -13.79
N PHE A 77 2.55 -29.27 -13.86
CA PHE A 77 1.74 -30.50 -13.79
C PHE A 77 1.29 -31.06 -15.17
N ASP A 78 1.52 -30.34 -16.28
CA ASP A 78 1.01 -30.72 -17.62
C ASP A 78 2.04 -31.46 -18.54
N ASP A 79 3.25 -31.82 -18.07
CA ASP A 79 4.32 -32.41 -18.93
C ASP A 79 4.56 -33.93 -18.79
N ASP A 80 3.77 -34.68 -18.01
CA ASP A 80 3.98 -36.15 -17.83
C ASP A 80 2.70 -36.97 -18.10
N SER A 81 2.10 -36.76 -19.26
CA SER A 81 1.01 -37.61 -19.79
C SER A 81 1.19 -37.92 -21.27
N GLU A 82 2.35 -38.50 -21.63
CA GLU A 82 2.47 -39.32 -22.84
C GLU A 82 3.23 -40.64 -22.53
N GLU A 83 2.44 -41.72 -22.59
CA GLU A 83 2.72 -43.17 -22.80
C GLU A 83 3.62 -43.99 -21.84
#